data_AF-A0A6H1ZBB6-F1
#
_entry.id   AF-A0A6H1ZBB6-F1
#
_cell.length_a   1.000
_cell.length_b   1.000
_cell.length_c   1.000
_cell.angle_alpha   90.00
_cell.angle_beta   90.00
_cell.angle_gamma   90.00
#
_symmetry.space_group_name_H-M   'P 1'
#
loop_
_entity.id
_entity.type
_entity.pdbx_description
1 polymer ?
#
loop_
_entity_poly.entity_id
_entity_poly.type
_entity_poly.pdbx_seq_one_letter_code
_entity_poly.pdbx_strand_id
1 'polypeptide(L)' 'MENELRAKLIATAERCTRIAGMSEATIGLRAVNDNTIMKRLRGGAGFTVKTFDRLMAFMEEEIGNVGKASKAKHTEAAGT' A
#
# COMPACT_ATOMS: atom_id res chain seq x y z
N MET A 1 15.99 -14.42 -0.33
CA MET A 1 14.90 -14.18 0.64
C MET A 1 14.67 -12.70 0.93
N GLU A 2 15.54 -11.98 1.65
CA GLU A 2 15.25 -10.58 2.04
C GLU A 2 15.07 -9.63 0.83
N ASN A 3 15.83 -9.87 -0.24
CA ASN A 3 15.73 -9.14 -1.50
C ASN A 3 14.39 -9.39 -2.23
N GLU A 4 13.86 -10.62 -2.15
CA GLU A 4 12.57 -10.98 -2.76
C GLU A 4 11.40 -10.36 -1.99
N LEU A 5 11.45 -10.37 -0.66
CA LEU A 5 10.47 -9.71 0.19
C LEU A 5 10.42 -8.21 -0.10
N ARG A 6 11.59 -7.58 -0.25
CA ARG A 6 11.70 -6.19 -0.67
C ARG A 6 11.07 -5.95 -2.04
N ALA A 7 11.44 -6.75 -3.04
CA ALA A 7 10.91 -6.60 -4.40
C ALA A 7 9.38 -6.71 -4.42
N LYS A 8 8.84 -7.67 -3.67
CA LYS A 8 7.39 -7.86 -3.51
C LYS A 8 6.71 -6.67 -2.85
N LEU A 9 7.33 -6.10 -1.82
CA LEU A 9 6.80 -4.92 -1.12
C LEU A 9 6.82 -3.68 -2.02
N ILE A 10 7.91 -3.44 -2.75
CA ILE A 10 8.00 -2.34 -3.73
C ILE A 10 6.93 -2.51 -4.82
N ALA A 11 6.80 -3.70 -5.41
CA ALA A 11 5.78 -3.95 -6.44
C ALA A 11 4.36 -3.71 -5.93
N THR A 12 4.09 -4.06 -4.67
CA THR A 12 2.79 -3.81 -4.03
C THR A 12 2.55 -2.32 -3.78
N ALA A 13 3.60 -1.59 -3.36
CA ALA A 13 3.55 -0.14 -3.17
C ALA A 13 3.25 0.58 -4.48
N GLU A 14 3.93 0.22 -5.58
CA GLU A 14 3.68 0.78 -6.91
C GLU A 14 2.24 0.51 -7.37
N ARG A 15 1.72 -0.69 -7.12
CA ARG A 15 0.33 -1.03 -7.39
C ARG A 15 -0.63 -0.18 -6.55
N CYS A 16 -0.36 -0.02 -5.26
CA CYS A 16 -1.16 0.83 -4.37
C CYS A 16 -1.13 2.29 -4.85
N THR A 17 0.03 2.83 -5.21
CA THR A 17 0.14 4.17 -5.80
C THR A 17 -0.67 4.33 -7.07
N ARG A 18 -0.67 3.33 -7.96
CA ARG A 18 -1.43 3.38 -9.21
C ARG A 18 -2.95 3.27 -8.99
N ILE A 19 -3.39 2.48 -8.02
CA ILE A 19 -4.82 2.23 -7.76
C ILE A 19 -5.40 3.30 -6.84
N ALA A 20 -4.76 3.52 -5.68
CA ALA A 20 -5.23 4.44 -4.66
C ALA A 20 -4.75 5.89 -4.86
N GLY A 21 -3.82 6.14 -5.78
CA GLY A 21 -3.24 7.47 -5.99
C GLY A 21 -2.33 7.95 -4.85
N MET A 22 -1.94 7.07 -3.93
CA MET A 22 -1.10 7.43 -2.78
C MET A 22 0.38 7.35 -3.09
N SER A 23 1.14 8.38 -2.73
CA SER A 23 2.60 8.34 -2.83
C SER A 23 3.22 7.36 -1.84
N GLU A 24 4.36 6.77 -2.20
CA GLU A 24 5.14 5.85 -1.34
C GLU A 24 5.42 6.43 0.06
N ALA A 25 5.71 7.73 0.14
CA ALA A 25 5.92 8.44 1.41
C ALA A 25 4.65 8.47 2.29
N THR A 26 3.49 8.68 1.68
CA THR A 26 2.18 8.67 2.37
C THR A 26 1.83 7.27 2.85
N ILE A 27 2.14 6.23 2.06
CA ILE A 27 1.95 4.84 2.44
C ILE A 27 2.78 4.53 3.69
N GLY A 28 4.07 4.86 3.70
CA GLY A 28 4.93 4.66 4.86
C GLY A 28 4.46 5.43 6.11
N LEU A 29 4.07 6.70 5.93
CA LEU A 29 3.53 7.52 7.00
C LEU A 29 2.24 6.94 7.59
N ARG A 30 1.32 6.45 6.75
CA ARG A 30 0.04 5.91 7.23
C ARG A 30 0.15 4.51 7.82
N ALA A 31 0.98 3.64 7.24
CA ALA A 31 1.10 2.26 7.67
C ALA A 31 1.94 2.10 8.95
N VAL A 32 3.05 2.85 9.06
CA VAL A 32 4.04 2.67 10.13
C VAL A 32 4.54 3.98 10.75
N ASN A 33 3.93 5.12 10.39
CA ASN A 33 4.36 6.45 10.84
C ASN A 33 5.80 6.82 10.41
N ASP A 34 6.27 6.28 9.29
CA ASP A 34 7.61 6.56 8.75
C ASP A 34 7.53 6.81 7.24
N ASN A 35 7.64 8.08 6.84
CA ASN A 35 7.58 8.48 5.43
C ASN A 35 8.86 8.14 4.63
N THR A 36 9.94 7.73 5.31
CA THR A 36 11.24 7.42 4.69
C THR A 36 11.45 5.94 4.45
N ILE A 37 10.58 5.08 5.00
CA ILE A 37 10.71 3.62 4.98
C ILE A 37 10.83 3.09 3.54
N MET A 38 10.02 3.58 2.61
CA MET A 38 10.06 3.16 1.19
C MET A 38 11.36 3.57 0.50
N LYS A 39 11.86 4.78 0.79
CA LYS A 39 13.14 5.27 0.26
C LYS A 39 14.30 4.43 0.79
N ARG A 40 14.27 4.06 2.07
CA ARG A 40 15.24 3.16 2.70
C ARG A 40 15.20 1.76 2.10
N LEU A 41 14.01 1.22 1.86
CA LEU A 41 13.81 -0.08 1.22
C LEU A 41 14.44 -0.09 -0.18
N ARG A 42 14.18 0.90 -1.03
CA ARG A 42 14.85 1.03 -2.33
C ARG A 42 16.38 1.16 -2.21
N GLY A 43 16.83 1.85 -1.17
CA GLY A 43 18.25 2.09 -0.89
C GLY A 43 19.02 0.91 -0.28
N GLY A 44 18.40 -0.25 -0.06
CA GLY A 44 19.14 -1.39 0.49
C GLY A 44 18.90 -1.67 1.98
N ALA A 45 18.12 -0.85 2.68
CA ALA A 45 17.98 -0.96 4.13
C ALA A 45 17.18 -2.20 4.57
N GLY A 46 17.68 -2.89 5.59
CA GLY A 46 16.96 -3.99 6.25
C GLY A 46 15.68 -3.49 6.93
N PHE A 47 14.71 -4.40 7.06
CA PHE A 47 13.43 -4.15 7.72
C PHE A 47 13.03 -5.37 8.53
N THR A 48 12.17 -5.15 9.53
CA THR A 48 11.64 -6.26 10.33
C THR A 48 10.44 -6.90 9.63
N VAL A 49 10.19 -8.18 9.89
CA VAL A 49 8.98 -8.88 9.42
C VAL A 49 7.71 -8.15 9.87
N LYS A 50 7.71 -7.56 11.08
CA LYS A 50 6.60 -6.76 11.59
C LYS A 50 6.34 -5.50 10.76
N THR A 51 7.39 -4.86 10.27
CA THR A 51 7.28 -3.70 9.36
C THR A 51 6.71 -4.12 8.02
N PHE A 52 7.17 -5.26 7.50
CA PHE A 52 6.66 -5.84 6.25
C PHE A 52 5.17 -6.15 6.32
N ASP A 53 4.75 -6.83 7.39
CA ASP A 53 3.36 -7.22 7.62
C ASP A 53 2.42 -6.00 7.69
N ARG A 54 2.79 -4.98 8.47
CA ARG A 54 2.03 -3.72 8.56
C ARG A 54 1.92 -2.99 7.23
N LEU A 55 3.01 -2.94 6.46
CA LEU A 55 3.01 -2.30 5.15
C LEU A 55 2.14 -3.07 4.16
N MET A 56 2.27 -4.41 4.08
CA MET A 56 1.42 -5.22 3.21
C MET A 56 -0.05 -5.09 3.59
N ALA A 57 -0.39 -5.28 4.87
CA ALA A 57 -1.77 -5.21 5.35
C ALA A 57 -2.43 -3.86 4.99
N PHE A 58 -1.72 -2.75 5.23
CA PHE A 58 -2.20 -1.42 4.87
C PHE A 58 -2.42 -1.25 3.35
N MET A 59 -1.45 -1.68 2.53
CA MET A 59 -1.56 -1.54 1.08
C MET A 59 -2.68 -2.42 0.49
N GLU A 60 -2.83 -3.65 0.99
CA GLU A 60 -3.92 -4.55 0.56
C GLU A 60 -5.29 -4.01 0.97
N GLU A 61 -5.41 -3.46 2.17
CA GLU A 61 -6.62 -2.80 2.64
C GLU A 61 -6.98 -1.59 1.76
N GLU A 62 -6.02 -0.70 1.46
CA GLU A 62 -6.26 0.47 0.61
C GLU A 62 -6.63 0.08 -0.83
N ILE A 63 -5.92 -0.88 -1.42
CA ILE A 63 -6.26 -1.41 -2.75
C ILE A 63 -7.69 -2.00 -2.75
N GLY A 64 -8.06 -2.74 -1.71
CA GLY A 64 -9.40 -3.29 -1.54
C GLY A 64 -10.47 -2.21 -1.33
N ASN A 65 -10.13 -1.15 -0.58
CA ASN A 65 -11.03 -0.04 -0.28
C ASN A 65 -11.33 0.79 -1.53
N VAL A 66 -10.33 1.07 -2.38
CA VAL A 66 -10.54 1.76 -3.67
C VAL A 66 -11.46 0.96 -4.60
N GLY A 67 -11.30 -0.37 -4.61
CA GLY A 67 -12.18 -1.27 -5.35
C GLY A 67 -13.64 -1.24 -4.84
N LYS A 68 -13.84 -1.15 -3.52
CA LYS A 68 -15.17 -1.01 -2.91
C LYS A 68 -15.79 0.38 -3.14
N ALA A 69 -15.02 1.45 -2.99
CA ALA A 69 -15.49 2.82 -3.22
C ALA A 69 -15.94 3.05 -4.67
N SER A 70 -15.26 2.42 -5.64
CA SER A 70 -15.68 2.45 -7.05
C SER A 70 -16.98 1.68 -7.31
N LYS A 71 -17.28 0.64 -6.51
CA LYS A 71 -18.51 -0.16 -6.64
C LYS A 71 -19.71 0.49 -5.95
N ALA A 72 -19.50 1.20 -4.83
CA ALA A 72 -20.56 1.88 -4.09
C ALA A 72 -21.24 3.02 -4.88
N LYS A 73 -20.51 3.69 -5.80
CA LYS A 73 -21.10 4.74 -6.66
C LYS A 73 -22.03 4.24 -7.78
N HIS A 74 -22.09 2.93 -8.06
CA HIS A 74 -22.96 2.40 -9.12
C HIS A 74 -24.33 1.92 -8.62
N THR A 75 -24.54 1.78 -7.30
CA THR A 75 -25.74 1.14 -6.74
C THR A 75 -26.83 2.09 -6.22
N GLU A 76 -26.65 3.41 -6.30
CA GLU A 76 -27.65 4.38 -5.81
C GLU A 76 -28.52 5.02 -6.92
N ALA A 77 -28.64 4.36 -8.08
CA ALA A 77 -29.51 4.79 -9.18
C ALA A 77 -30.51 3.69 -9.59
N ALA A 78 -31.21 3.09 -8.63
CA ALA A 78 -32.41 2.28 -8.89
C ALA A 78 -33.24 2.22 -7.60
N GLY A 79 -34.23 3.09 -7.48
CA GLY A 79 -35.13 3.12 -6.33
C GLY A 79 -36.04 4.34 -6.35
N THR A 80 -36.86 4.44 -7.38
CA THR A 80 -38.11 5.23 -7.39
C THR A 80 -39.26 4.24 -7.34
#